data_AF-A0A0F5IY18-F1
#
_entry.id   AF-A0A0F5IY18-F1
#
_cell.length_a   1.000
_cell.length_b   1.000
_cell.length_c   1.000
_cell.angle_alpha   90.00
_cell.angle_beta   90.00
_cell.angle_gamma   90.00
#
_symmetry.space_group_name_H-M   'P 1'
#
loop_
_entity.id
_entity.type
_entity.pdbx_description
1 polymer ?
#
loop_
_entity_poly.entity_id
_entity_poly.type
_entity_poly.pdbx_seq_one_letter_code
_entity_poly.pdbx_strand_id
1 'polypeptide(L)'
;MKHILHYIYVLLAGLALLPATAQGIRISSQEFSIRNDSLQIVLEMDLNDVHVNSLTAVSFTLVLQAVERQDVAMELPPVVVTGSKRFRFERRERALISGQAAAIPYLVLIDNRKTVSKNIKYRLSIPYAPWMQKARLLLRQELKDCCDLQLLGVDTLARVPVLDTGSQENKPLPAGKRMATVDRGDSAHAVPCQAREQGCAPVSAPVKPVRKPRDTESLVLYFDYPIGKDDIHPDLKNNRYEIDKIDRLFAPLRREHFVSVRSIRICGYSSPDGNYGNNERLAGARSRFFSIYLRSVYGIPRGLVEVSSVAEDWEGLVDLLDRDQPPYREAALRVISRYGVFNGREKYLMELQAGIPYKDMLKHFFPRLRRIEVIVRYEDDKTEEE
;
A
#
# COMPACT_ATOMS: atom_id res chain seq x y z
N MET A 1 -3.64 -77.10 -41.53
CA MET A 1 -2.85 -76.08 -42.27
C MET A 1 -3.73 -74.87 -42.51
N LYS A 2 -3.22 -73.66 -42.22
CA LYS A 2 -3.70 -72.33 -42.68
C LYS A 2 -4.99 -71.81 -42.01
N HIS A 3 -4.89 -70.91 -41.02
CA HIS A 3 -4.76 -69.43 -41.08
C HIS A 3 -6.10 -68.69 -41.28
N ILE A 4 -6.61 -68.07 -40.20
CA ILE A 4 -6.78 -66.62 -39.97
C ILE A 4 -8.14 -66.06 -40.43
N LEU A 5 -8.96 -65.56 -39.50
CA LEU A 5 -9.43 -64.16 -39.53
C LEU A 5 -10.00 -63.72 -38.16
N HIS A 6 -9.41 -62.64 -37.64
CA HIS A 6 -9.77 -61.91 -36.43
C HIS A 6 -10.97 -60.98 -36.67
N TYR A 7 -11.82 -60.78 -35.66
CA TYR A 7 -12.46 -59.49 -35.39
C TYR A 7 -12.63 -59.32 -33.87
N ILE A 8 -11.70 -58.59 -33.27
CA ILE A 8 -11.79 -58.08 -31.90
C ILE A 8 -12.32 -56.65 -32.00
N TYR A 9 -13.51 -56.39 -31.47
CA TYR A 9 -14.00 -55.04 -31.22
C TYR A 9 -13.26 -54.47 -30.01
N VAL A 10 -12.31 -53.56 -30.26
CA VAL A 10 -11.71 -52.73 -29.20
C VAL A 10 -12.64 -51.55 -28.96
N LEU A 11 -13.34 -51.58 -27.83
CA LEU A 11 -14.11 -50.48 -27.29
C LEU A 11 -13.12 -49.42 -26.78
N LEU A 12 -12.78 -48.46 -27.64
CA LEU A 12 -11.90 -47.33 -27.32
C LEU A 12 -12.71 -46.29 -26.53
N ALA A 13 -12.85 -46.52 -25.22
CA ALA A 13 -13.36 -45.51 -24.30
C ALA A 13 -12.29 -44.43 -24.13
N GLY A 14 -12.38 -43.40 -24.99
CA GLY A 14 -11.62 -42.17 -24.83
C GLY A 14 -12.06 -41.46 -23.56
N LEU A 15 -11.31 -41.67 -22.47
CA LEU A 15 -11.38 -40.81 -21.29
C LEU A 15 -10.74 -39.47 -21.67
N ALA A 16 -11.57 -38.53 -22.13
CA ALA A 16 -11.16 -37.15 -22.27
C ALA A 16 -10.89 -36.61 -20.85
N LEU A 17 -9.62 -36.55 -20.47
CA LEU A 17 -9.15 -35.75 -19.34
C LEU A 17 -9.44 -34.28 -19.66
N LEU A 18 -10.59 -33.79 -19.20
CA LEU A 18 -10.85 -32.35 -19.13
C LEU A 18 -9.82 -31.76 -18.14
N PRO A 19 -9.11 -30.67 -18.50
CA PRO A 19 -8.32 -29.95 -17.53
C PRO A 19 -9.26 -29.43 -16.44
N ALA A 20 -8.92 -29.70 -15.18
CA ALA A 20 -9.63 -29.16 -14.04
C ALA A 20 -9.41 -27.64 -14.04
N THR A 21 -10.32 -26.91 -14.68
CA THR A 21 -10.50 -25.49 -14.40
C THR A 21 -10.87 -25.38 -12.93
N ALA A 22 -10.13 -24.59 -12.16
CA ALA A 22 -10.53 -24.27 -10.80
C ALA A 22 -11.79 -23.39 -10.87
N GLN A 23 -12.95 -24.03 -11.00
CA GLN A 23 -14.26 -23.40 -10.87
C GLN A 23 -14.43 -22.99 -9.41
N GLY A 24 -14.71 -21.70 -9.14
CA GLY A 24 -15.10 -21.24 -7.80
C GLY A 24 -14.50 -19.92 -7.33
N ILE A 25 -13.63 -19.26 -8.10
CA ILE A 25 -13.02 -17.99 -7.67
C ILE A 25 -13.84 -16.84 -8.24
N ARG A 26 -14.32 -15.95 -7.36
CA ARG A 26 -14.95 -14.69 -7.77
C ARG A 26 -14.11 -13.52 -7.31
N ILE A 27 -13.80 -12.63 -8.23
CA ILE A 27 -13.08 -11.38 -7.96
C ILE A 27 -14.05 -10.24 -8.27
N SER A 28 -14.58 -9.62 -7.22
CA SER A 28 -15.73 -8.71 -7.32
C SER A 28 -15.35 -7.23 -7.35
N SER A 29 -14.17 -6.87 -6.85
CA SER A 29 -13.67 -5.49 -6.84
C SER A 29 -12.18 -5.47 -7.17
N GLN A 30 -11.79 -4.55 -8.05
CA GLN A 30 -10.40 -4.30 -8.44
C GLN A 30 -10.18 -2.80 -8.55
N GLU A 31 -9.67 -2.18 -7.50
CA GLU A 31 -9.27 -0.78 -7.52
C GLU A 31 -7.76 -0.68 -7.70
N PHE A 32 -7.38 0.04 -8.74
CA PHE A 32 -6.00 0.45 -8.94
C PHE A 32 -5.95 1.95 -8.82
N SER A 33 -5.14 2.46 -7.90
CA SER A 33 -4.90 3.89 -7.81
C SER A 33 -3.43 4.15 -7.69
N ILE A 34 -2.90 5.02 -8.55
CA ILE A 34 -1.56 5.53 -8.36
C ILE A 34 -1.68 6.67 -7.35
N ARG A 35 -1.09 6.49 -6.18
CA ARG A 35 -0.98 7.53 -5.17
C ARG A 35 0.48 7.61 -4.81
N ASN A 36 1.04 8.82 -4.92
CA ASN A 36 2.37 9.13 -4.41
C ASN A 36 3.45 8.18 -4.93
N ASP A 37 3.47 7.96 -6.24
CA ASP A 37 4.41 7.05 -6.92
C ASP A 37 4.36 5.61 -6.45
N SER A 38 3.28 5.23 -5.78
CA SER A 38 2.95 3.86 -5.46
C SER A 38 1.68 3.45 -6.19
N LEU A 39 1.73 2.32 -6.88
CA LEU A 39 0.54 1.65 -7.37
C LEU A 39 -0.11 0.95 -6.18
N GLN A 40 -1.26 1.49 -5.75
CA GLN A 40 -2.16 0.84 -4.81
C GLN A 40 -3.04 -0.13 -5.57
N ILE A 41 -3.05 -1.37 -5.10
CA ILE A 41 -3.83 -2.46 -5.67
C ILE A 41 -4.74 -2.96 -4.56
N VAL A 42 -6.05 -2.82 -4.74
CA VAL A 42 -7.07 -3.34 -3.83
C VAL A 42 -7.94 -4.33 -4.60
N LEU A 43 -7.99 -5.59 -4.14
CA LEU A 43 -8.88 -6.60 -4.69
C LEU A 43 -9.66 -7.30 -3.60
N GLU A 44 -10.87 -7.73 -3.95
CA GLU A 44 -11.67 -8.62 -3.12
C GLU A 44 -11.79 -9.98 -3.82
N MET A 45 -11.31 -11.02 -3.16
CA MET A 45 -11.30 -12.39 -3.64
C MET A 45 -12.21 -13.25 -2.76
N ASP A 46 -13.20 -13.89 -3.37
CA ASP A 46 -13.99 -14.95 -2.77
C ASP A 46 -13.37 -16.30 -3.18
N LEU A 47 -12.82 -16.99 -2.17
CA LEU A 47 -12.21 -18.31 -2.33
C LEU A 47 -13.00 -19.39 -1.57
N ASN A 48 -14.27 -19.16 -1.22
CA ASN A 48 -15.04 -20.10 -0.41
C ASN A 48 -15.20 -21.47 -1.09
N ASP A 49 -15.39 -21.46 -2.41
CA ASP A 49 -15.53 -22.68 -3.22
C ASP A 49 -14.19 -23.40 -3.49
N VAL A 50 -13.06 -22.81 -3.10
CA VAL A 50 -11.72 -23.41 -3.27
C VAL A 50 -11.48 -24.42 -2.15
N HIS A 51 -11.54 -25.69 -2.48
CA HIS A 51 -11.26 -26.79 -1.55
C HIS A 51 -9.95 -27.50 -1.85
N VAL A 52 -9.14 -27.71 -0.80
CA VAL A 52 -7.88 -28.45 -0.89
C VAL A 52 -7.87 -29.64 0.06
N ASN A 53 -7.26 -30.73 -0.36
CA ASN A 53 -7.06 -31.88 0.51
C ASN A 53 -5.92 -31.60 1.52
N SER A 54 -5.73 -32.49 2.50
CA SER A 54 -4.76 -32.27 3.58
C SER A 54 -3.29 -32.13 3.14
N LEU A 55 -2.93 -32.62 1.96
CA LEU A 55 -1.58 -32.69 1.40
C LEU A 55 -1.31 -31.71 0.24
N THR A 56 -2.34 -31.04 -0.27
CA THR A 56 -2.22 -30.07 -1.36
C THR A 56 -2.27 -28.63 -0.88
N ALA A 57 -1.73 -27.72 -1.68
CA ALA A 57 -1.91 -26.28 -1.53
C ALA A 57 -2.19 -25.66 -2.90
N VAL A 58 -3.03 -24.63 -2.94
CA VAL A 58 -3.25 -23.83 -4.14
C VAL A 58 -2.74 -22.42 -3.85
N SER A 59 -1.89 -21.89 -4.73
CA SER A 59 -1.40 -20.51 -4.68
C SER A 59 -2.04 -19.66 -5.77
N PHE A 60 -2.53 -18.50 -5.34
CA PHE A 60 -3.09 -17.44 -6.15
C PHE A 60 -2.09 -16.30 -6.22
N THR A 61 -1.31 -16.27 -7.28
CA THR A 61 -0.23 -15.31 -7.50
C THR A 61 -0.70 -14.26 -8.48
N LEU A 62 -0.76 -13.00 -8.04
CA LEU A 62 -1.04 -11.89 -8.94
C LEU A 62 0.24 -11.52 -9.70
N VAL A 63 0.13 -11.32 -11.00
CA VAL A 63 1.26 -10.98 -11.87
C VAL A 63 0.92 -9.72 -12.66
N LEU A 64 1.69 -8.66 -12.45
CA LEU A 64 1.64 -7.47 -13.29
C LEU A 64 2.50 -7.73 -14.52
N GLN A 65 1.91 -7.75 -15.69
CA GLN A 65 2.62 -7.99 -16.96
C GLN A 65 2.47 -6.79 -17.88
N ALA A 66 3.57 -6.26 -18.41
CA ALA A 66 3.52 -5.21 -19.42
C ALA A 66 2.85 -5.73 -20.71
N VAL A 67 1.94 -4.94 -21.28
CA VAL A 67 1.24 -5.32 -22.53
C VAL A 67 2.18 -5.25 -23.73
N GLU A 68 3.10 -4.29 -23.76
CA GLU A 68 4.02 -4.07 -24.90
C GLU A 68 5.21 -5.05 -24.90
N ARG A 69 5.58 -5.59 -23.73
CA ARG A 69 6.75 -6.45 -23.51
C ARG A 69 6.43 -7.57 -22.55
N GLN A 70 6.16 -8.76 -23.07
CA GLN A 70 5.71 -9.91 -22.27
C GLN A 70 6.77 -10.43 -21.28
N ASP A 71 8.04 -10.12 -21.54
CA ASP A 71 9.21 -10.41 -20.70
C ASP A 71 9.28 -9.53 -19.43
N VAL A 72 8.60 -8.40 -19.42
CA VAL A 72 8.53 -7.52 -18.25
C VAL A 72 7.31 -7.88 -17.42
N ALA A 73 7.54 -8.69 -16.38
CA ALA A 73 6.53 -9.10 -15.42
C ALA A 73 7.02 -8.96 -13.97
N MET A 74 6.09 -8.68 -13.06
CA MET A 74 6.34 -8.62 -11.62
C MET A 74 5.33 -9.51 -10.89
N GLU A 75 5.85 -10.51 -10.18
CA GLU A 75 5.04 -11.37 -9.31
C GLU A 75 4.79 -10.69 -7.97
N LEU A 76 3.53 -10.63 -7.58
CA LEU A 76 3.12 -10.06 -6.31
C LEU A 76 2.96 -11.17 -5.25
N PRO A 77 3.05 -10.84 -3.95
CA PRO A 77 2.92 -11.82 -2.87
C PRO A 77 1.65 -12.67 -3.00
N PRO A 78 1.77 -14.01 -3.05
CA PRO A 78 0.63 -14.88 -3.33
C PRO A 78 -0.26 -15.09 -2.12
N VAL A 79 -1.54 -15.39 -2.38
CA VAL A 79 -2.46 -15.95 -1.39
C VAL A 79 -2.46 -17.46 -1.51
N VAL A 80 -2.26 -18.17 -0.41
CA VAL A 80 -2.14 -19.63 -0.41
C VAL A 80 -3.26 -20.27 0.40
N VAL A 81 -4.01 -21.18 -0.20
CA VAL A 81 -4.98 -22.04 0.48
C VAL A 81 -4.37 -23.43 0.60
N THR A 82 -4.14 -23.93 1.82
CA THR A 82 -3.33 -25.13 2.06
C THR A 82 -3.97 -26.12 3.03
N GLY A 83 -3.74 -27.41 2.81
CA GLY A 83 -4.13 -28.46 3.74
C GLY A 83 -3.30 -28.49 5.02
N SER A 84 -3.84 -29.05 6.10
CA SER A 84 -3.19 -29.06 7.42
C SER A 84 -1.86 -29.83 7.48
N LYS A 85 -1.68 -30.89 6.68
CA LYS A 85 -0.40 -31.62 6.61
C LYS A 85 0.59 -30.89 5.71
N ARG A 86 0.13 -30.38 4.56
CA ARG A 86 0.94 -29.56 3.64
C ARG A 86 1.49 -28.30 4.30
N PHE A 87 0.66 -27.57 5.04
CA PHE A 87 1.09 -26.40 5.81
C PHE A 87 2.29 -26.69 6.71
N ARG A 88 2.28 -27.84 7.40
CA ARG A 88 3.39 -28.26 8.27
C ARG A 88 4.65 -28.62 7.47
N PHE A 89 4.48 -29.23 6.30
CA PHE A 89 5.58 -29.55 5.39
C PHE A 89 6.24 -28.29 4.85
N GLU A 90 5.47 -27.37 4.26
CA GLU A 90 6.01 -26.10 3.74
C GLU A 90 6.65 -25.23 4.83
N ARG A 91 6.11 -25.26 6.05
CA ARG A 91 6.72 -24.56 7.19
C ARG A 91 8.11 -25.12 7.50
N ARG A 92 8.32 -26.43 7.34
CA ARG A 92 9.64 -27.06 7.51
C ARG A 92 10.55 -26.73 6.33
N GLU A 93 10.05 -26.81 5.10
CA GLU A 93 10.83 -26.40 3.91
C GLU A 93 11.34 -24.96 4.05
N ARG A 94 10.45 -24.02 4.41
CA ARG A 94 10.82 -22.62 4.64
C ARG A 94 11.83 -22.42 5.77
N ALA A 95 11.86 -23.31 6.76
CA ALA A 95 12.84 -23.25 7.84
C ALA A 95 14.21 -23.85 7.44
N LEU A 96 14.23 -24.71 6.43
CA LEU A 96 15.45 -25.36 5.91
C LEU A 96 16.11 -24.56 4.78
N ILE A 97 15.33 -23.82 4.00
CA ILE A 97 15.83 -22.93 2.94
C ILE A 97 16.37 -21.66 3.60
N SER A 98 17.58 -21.74 4.17
CA SER A 98 18.36 -20.58 4.58
C SER A 98 19.13 -20.04 3.38
N GLY A 99 18.72 -18.88 2.85
CA GLY A 99 19.53 -18.10 1.89
C GLY A 99 18.96 -17.88 0.50
N GLN A 100 17.89 -18.59 0.09
CA GLN A 100 17.11 -18.19 -1.09
C GLN A 100 15.89 -17.39 -0.65
N ALA A 101 15.65 -16.26 -1.32
CA ALA A 101 14.50 -15.40 -1.11
C ALA A 101 13.22 -16.12 -1.59
N ALA A 102 12.72 -17.06 -0.80
CA ALA A 102 11.40 -17.63 -1.03
C ALA A 102 10.37 -16.50 -0.91
N ALA A 103 9.57 -16.31 -1.95
CA ALA A 103 8.53 -15.29 -1.96
C ALA A 103 7.61 -15.47 -0.74
N ILE A 104 7.53 -14.44 0.10
CA ILE A 104 6.71 -14.48 1.31
C ILE A 104 5.25 -14.34 0.86
N PRO A 105 4.37 -15.31 1.18
CA PRO A 105 2.96 -15.21 0.82
C PRO A 105 2.31 -14.03 1.55
N TYR A 106 1.39 -13.34 0.86
CA TYR A 106 0.56 -12.29 1.46
C TYR A 106 -0.28 -12.85 2.62
N LEU A 107 -0.91 -14.00 2.38
CA LEU A 107 -1.76 -14.68 3.35
C LEU A 107 -1.73 -16.19 3.11
N VAL A 108 -1.72 -16.97 4.20
CA VAL A 108 -1.84 -18.43 4.15
C VAL A 108 -3.09 -18.84 4.92
N LEU A 109 -4.06 -19.42 4.22
CA LEU A 109 -5.28 -19.97 4.78
C LEU A 109 -5.17 -21.49 4.87
N ILE A 110 -5.50 -22.06 6.02
CA ILE A 110 -5.56 -23.51 6.18
C ILE A 110 -7.00 -23.95 5.90
N ASP A 111 -7.21 -24.79 4.90
CA ASP A 111 -8.54 -25.34 4.63
C ASP A 111 -8.87 -26.47 5.61
N ASN A 112 -9.78 -26.19 6.52
CA ASN A 112 -10.27 -27.13 7.52
C ASN A 112 -11.67 -26.70 8.00
N ARG A 113 -12.32 -27.55 8.80
CA ARG A 113 -13.70 -27.32 9.31
C ARG A 113 -13.86 -26.04 10.16
N LYS A 114 -12.77 -25.44 10.65
CA LYS A 114 -12.78 -24.19 11.43
C LYS A 114 -12.71 -22.95 10.55
N THR A 115 -12.42 -23.10 9.26
CA THR A 115 -12.32 -21.98 8.33
C THR A 115 -13.72 -21.63 7.85
N VAL A 116 -14.32 -20.62 8.49
CA VAL A 116 -15.71 -20.20 8.27
C VAL A 116 -15.87 -19.41 6.96
N SER A 117 -14.87 -18.60 6.60
CA SER A 117 -14.87 -17.82 5.36
C SER A 117 -13.46 -17.69 4.81
N LYS A 118 -13.35 -17.70 3.49
CA LYS A 118 -12.12 -17.49 2.71
C LYS A 118 -12.21 -16.21 1.86
N ASN A 119 -13.03 -15.25 2.28
CA ASN A 119 -13.08 -13.93 1.66
C ASN A 119 -11.85 -13.12 2.06
N ILE A 120 -11.16 -12.57 1.06
CA ILE A 120 -9.88 -11.89 1.25
C ILE A 120 -9.94 -10.51 0.62
N LYS A 121 -9.60 -9.51 1.42
CA LYS A 121 -9.29 -8.18 0.94
C LYS A 121 -7.79 -8.06 0.74
N TYR A 122 -7.36 -8.16 -0.50
CA TYR A 122 -5.96 -7.99 -0.90
C TYR A 122 -5.66 -6.51 -1.05
N ARG A 123 -4.71 -5.97 -0.28
CA ARG A 123 -4.28 -4.58 -0.39
C ARG A 123 -2.76 -4.53 -0.45
N LEU A 124 -2.23 -4.01 -1.55
CA LEU A 124 -0.79 -3.89 -1.77
C LEU A 124 -0.44 -2.51 -2.29
N SER A 125 0.68 -1.97 -1.80
CA SER A 125 1.29 -0.72 -2.26
C SER A 125 2.68 -1.06 -2.78
N ILE A 126 2.91 -0.90 -4.07
CA ILE A 126 4.23 -1.12 -4.69
C ILE A 126 4.70 0.15 -5.39
N PRO A 127 6.00 0.43 -5.47
CA PRO A 127 6.48 1.59 -6.21
C PRO A 127 6.12 1.46 -7.69
N TYR A 128 5.56 2.53 -8.24
CA TYR A 128 5.09 2.62 -9.60
C TYR A 128 6.27 2.74 -10.57
N ALA A 129 6.29 1.88 -11.57
CA ALA A 129 7.22 1.95 -12.70
C ALA A 129 6.46 2.30 -13.99
N PRO A 130 7.05 3.02 -14.96
CA PRO A 130 6.34 3.47 -16.16
C PRO A 130 5.73 2.34 -16.98
N TRP A 131 6.37 1.17 -17.03
CA TRP A 131 5.84 0.01 -17.73
C TRP A 131 4.51 -0.49 -17.13
N MET A 132 4.25 -0.21 -15.84
CA MET A 132 3.00 -0.56 -15.18
C MET A 132 1.80 0.24 -15.71
N GLN A 133 2.05 1.39 -16.37
CA GLN A 133 1.00 2.21 -16.97
C GLN A 133 0.15 1.45 -17.99
N LYS A 134 0.81 0.55 -18.73
CA LYS A 134 0.18 -0.32 -19.73
C LYS A 134 0.30 -1.77 -19.31
N ALA A 135 0.29 -2.05 -18.01
CA ALA A 135 0.28 -3.42 -17.51
C ALA A 135 -1.14 -3.97 -17.43
N ARG A 136 -1.23 -5.29 -17.61
CA ARG A 136 -2.39 -6.09 -17.24
C ARG A 136 -2.09 -6.86 -15.97
N LEU A 137 -3.11 -7.00 -15.13
CA LEU A 137 -3.06 -7.86 -13.96
C LEU A 137 -3.55 -9.25 -14.37
N LEU A 138 -2.70 -10.25 -14.12
CA LEU A 138 -3.01 -11.66 -14.32
C LEU A 138 -3.12 -12.35 -12.95
N LEU A 139 -3.99 -13.36 -12.87
CA LEU A 139 -4.07 -14.28 -11.75
C LEU A 139 -3.49 -15.62 -12.19
N ARG A 140 -2.30 -15.95 -11.70
CA ARG A 140 -1.70 -17.28 -11.87
C ARG A 140 -2.16 -18.19 -10.73
N GLN A 141 -2.69 -19.35 -11.09
CA GLN A 141 -3.18 -20.35 -10.16
C GLN A 141 -2.31 -21.60 -10.24
N GLU A 142 -1.70 -22.01 -9.13
CA GLU A 142 -0.80 -23.16 -9.09
C GLU A 142 -1.19 -24.12 -7.96
N LEU A 143 -1.28 -25.41 -8.27
CA LEU A 143 -1.48 -26.49 -7.31
C LEU A 143 -0.13 -27.10 -6.95
N LYS A 144 0.24 -27.05 -5.67
CA LYS A 144 1.39 -27.76 -5.12
C LYS A 144 0.93 -29.03 -4.43
N ASP A 145 1.44 -30.18 -4.86
CA ASP A 145 1.29 -31.48 -4.19
C ASP A 145 2.64 -31.99 -3.64
N CYS A 146 2.69 -33.21 -3.11
CA CYS A 146 3.86 -33.70 -2.38
C CYS A 146 5.20 -33.51 -3.12
N CYS A 147 5.19 -33.52 -4.46
CA CYS A 147 6.40 -33.47 -5.27
C CYS A 147 6.36 -32.40 -6.36
N ASP A 148 5.16 -32.06 -6.87
CA ASP A 148 5.00 -31.32 -8.09
C ASP A 148 4.29 -29.97 -7.87
N LEU A 149 4.59 -29.04 -8.76
CA LEU A 149 3.87 -27.77 -8.91
C LEU A 149 3.19 -27.78 -10.28
N GLN A 150 1.86 -27.80 -10.28
CA GLN A 150 1.04 -27.81 -11.47
C GLN A 150 0.42 -26.43 -11.69
N LEU A 151 0.60 -25.85 -12.87
CA LEU A 151 -0.12 -24.65 -13.29
C LEU A 151 -1.56 -25.02 -13.64
N LEU A 152 -2.53 -24.48 -12.90
CA LEU A 152 -3.96 -24.69 -13.13
C LEU A 152 -4.52 -23.72 -14.18
N GLY A 153 -4.03 -22.48 -14.19
CA GLY A 153 -4.53 -21.45 -15.10
C GLY A 153 -3.88 -20.08 -14.89
N VAL A 154 -4.05 -19.22 -15.90
CA VAL A 154 -3.67 -17.80 -15.84
C VAL A 154 -4.83 -16.96 -16.38
N ASP A 155 -5.54 -16.28 -15.48
CA ASP A 155 -6.70 -15.45 -15.84
C ASP A 155 -6.31 -13.99 -15.98
N THR A 156 -6.87 -13.28 -16.96
CA THR A 156 -6.69 -11.82 -17.05
C THR A 156 -7.76 -11.13 -16.23
N LEU A 157 -7.37 -10.42 -15.17
CA LEU A 157 -8.30 -9.81 -14.23
C LEU A 157 -8.73 -8.40 -14.64
N ALA A 158 -7.76 -7.54 -14.94
CA ALA A 158 -7.99 -6.17 -15.37
C ALA A 158 -6.76 -5.60 -16.07
N ARG A 159 -6.95 -4.51 -16.80
CA ARG A 159 -5.86 -3.61 -17.16
C ARG A 159 -5.75 -2.54 -16.09
N VAL A 160 -4.54 -2.12 -15.74
CA VAL A 160 -4.35 -0.99 -14.84
C VAL A 160 -4.96 0.23 -15.53
N PRO A 161 -6.07 0.81 -15.01
CA PRO A 161 -6.71 1.96 -15.62
C PRO A 161 -5.79 3.18 -15.57
N VAL A 162 -5.88 3.99 -16.61
CA VAL A 162 -5.23 5.29 -16.71
C VAL A 162 -5.84 6.20 -15.65
N LEU A 163 -5.01 6.70 -14.72
CA LEU A 163 -5.32 7.99 -14.11
C LEU A 163 -5.10 9.01 -15.20
N ASP A 164 -6.19 9.50 -15.78
CA ASP A 164 -6.19 10.83 -16.35
C ASP A 164 -5.72 11.74 -15.23
N THR A 165 -4.45 12.14 -15.30
CA THR A 165 -4.03 13.37 -14.67
C THR A 165 -5.00 14.40 -15.20
N GLY A 166 -5.89 14.89 -14.33
CA GLY A 166 -6.91 15.85 -14.68
C GLY A 166 -6.25 17.01 -15.40
N SER A 167 -6.29 16.98 -16.72
CA SER A 167 -6.11 18.14 -17.56
C SER A 167 -7.38 18.93 -17.31
N GLN A 168 -7.31 19.87 -16.36
CA GLN A 168 -8.20 21.01 -16.45
C GLN A 168 -7.89 21.67 -17.79
N GLU A 169 -8.75 21.37 -18.74
CA GLU A 169 -8.90 22.07 -19.99
C GLU A 169 -9.19 23.53 -19.63
N ASN A 170 -8.13 24.34 -19.59
CA ASN A 170 -8.23 25.77 -19.40
C ASN A 170 -9.01 26.33 -20.58
N LYS A 171 -10.32 26.52 -20.37
CA LYS A 171 -11.17 27.31 -21.25
C LYS A 171 -10.53 28.70 -21.40
N PRO A 172 -10.21 29.17 -22.62
CA PRO A 172 -9.53 30.45 -22.78
C PRO A 172 -10.43 31.60 -22.32
N LEU A 173 -9.94 32.43 -21.40
CA LEU A 173 -10.53 33.74 -21.15
C LEU A 173 -10.32 34.63 -22.40
N PRO A 174 -11.34 35.40 -22.83
CA PRO A 174 -11.23 36.26 -23.99
C PRO A 174 -10.33 37.48 -23.72
N ALA A 175 -9.54 37.81 -24.74
CA ALA A 175 -8.59 38.90 -24.77
C ALA A 175 -9.25 40.28 -24.62
N GLY A 176 -8.92 40.99 -23.55
CA GLY A 176 -9.15 42.44 -23.39
C GLY A 176 -7.91 43.23 -23.82
N LYS A 177 -8.08 44.10 -24.82
CA LYS A 177 -7.03 44.89 -25.48
C LYS A 177 -6.47 46.01 -24.60
N ARG A 178 -5.15 46.17 -24.71
CA ARG A 178 -4.26 47.34 -24.62
C ARG A 178 -4.74 48.64 -23.94
N MET A 179 -3.87 49.11 -23.04
CA MET A 179 -3.63 50.49 -22.61
C MET A 179 -3.65 51.53 -23.74
N ALA A 180 -4.23 52.69 -23.43
CA ALA A 180 -3.82 53.99 -23.96
C ALA A 180 -4.04 55.09 -22.89
N THR A 181 -2.91 55.70 -22.49
CA THR A 181 -2.68 57.13 -22.23
C THR A 181 -3.65 57.99 -21.40
N VAL A 182 -3.09 58.50 -20.31
CA VAL A 182 -3.39 59.75 -19.60
C VAL A 182 -3.22 60.97 -20.52
N ASP A 183 -4.20 61.89 -20.58
CA ASP A 183 -3.96 63.32 -20.29
C ASP A 183 -5.26 64.12 -20.03
N ARG A 184 -5.06 65.19 -19.25
CA ARG A 184 -5.89 66.29 -18.70
C ARG A 184 -7.21 66.74 -19.36
N GLY A 185 -8.10 67.29 -18.50
CA GLY A 185 -8.83 68.53 -18.80
C GLY A 185 -10.24 68.70 -18.20
N ASP A 186 -10.30 69.48 -17.11
CA ASP A 186 -11.32 70.50 -16.74
C ASP A 186 -12.80 70.19 -16.39
N SER A 187 -13.20 70.78 -15.24
CA SER A 187 -14.45 71.56 -14.97
C SER A 187 -15.80 70.82 -14.98
N ALA A 188 -16.79 71.00 -14.11
CA ALA A 188 -17.06 71.75 -12.86
C ALA A 188 -18.49 71.32 -12.40
N HIS A 189 -18.89 71.71 -11.18
CA HIS A 189 -20.24 71.66 -10.56
C HIS A 189 -20.59 70.34 -9.81
N ALA A 190 -20.59 70.30 -8.47
CA ALA A 190 -21.57 70.82 -7.49
C ALA A 190 -22.90 70.03 -7.58
N VAL A 191 -23.49 69.36 -6.56
CA VAL A 191 -23.76 69.60 -5.12
C VAL A 191 -24.20 68.23 -4.50
N PRO A 192 -24.16 68.03 -3.16
CA PRO A 192 -24.19 66.71 -2.51
C PRO A 192 -25.58 66.34 -1.98
N CYS A 193 -25.82 65.05 -1.71
CA CYS A 193 -26.86 64.63 -0.76
C CYS A 193 -26.47 63.34 -0.05
N GLN A 194 -26.28 63.46 1.26
CA GLN A 194 -26.33 62.35 2.21
C GLN A 194 -27.77 61.88 2.34
N ALA A 195 -27.98 60.56 2.39
CA ALA A 195 -29.09 59.98 3.12
C ALA A 195 -28.62 58.66 3.74
N ARG A 196 -28.74 58.64 5.07
CA ARG A 196 -28.34 57.60 5.99
C ARG A 196 -29.61 56.84 6.33
N GLU A 197 -29.73 55.58 5.94
CA GLU A 197 -30.72 54.67 6.53
C GLU A 197 -30.08 53.33 6.88
N GLN A 198 -30.40 52.92 8.10
CA GLN A 198 -29.91 51.77 8.83
C GLN A 198 -30.62 50.50 8.34
N GLY A 199 -29.92 49.36 8.30
CA GLY A 199 -30.57 48.09 7.99
C GLY A 199 -29.67 46.87 8.16
N CYS A 200 -29.75 46.27 9.34
CA CYS A 200 -29.48 44.86 9.69
C CYS A 200 -28.20 44.17 9.17
N ALA A 201 -27.27 43.96 10.10
CA ALA A 201 -26.26 42.91 10.03
C ALA A 201 -26.90 41.51 10.20
N PRO A 202 -26.52 40.49 9.41
CA PRO A 202 -26.77 39.10 9.78
C PRO A 202 -25.72 38.64 10.79
N VAL A 203 -26.20 38.24 11.97
CA VAL A 203 -25.44 37.56 13.01
C VAL A 203 -24.90 36.24 12.42
N SER A 204 -23.59 36.16 12.24
CA SER A 204 -22.89 34.91 11.91
C SER A 204 -23.02 33.95 13.09
N ALA A 205 -23.87 32.93 12.95
CA ALA A 205 -23.94 31.82 13.89
C ALA A 205 -22.55 31.15 14.00
N PRO A 206 -22.12 30.74 15.21
CA PRO A 206 -20.83 30.07 15.36
C PRO A 206 -20.90 28.71 14.66
N VAL A 207 -20.08 28.55 13.62
CA VAL A 207 -19.83 27.28 12.96
C VAL A 207 -19.28 26.32 14.01
N LYS A 208 -20.10 25.34 14.43
CA LYS A 208 -19.65 24.27 15.31
C LYS A 208 -18.50 23.54 14.62
N PRO A 209 -17.37 23.28 15.30
CA PRO A 209 -16.27 22.52 14.70
C PRO A 209 -16.78 21.13 14.34
N VAL A 210 -16.66 20.76 13.07
CA VAL A 210 -16.91 19.41 12.58
C VAL A 210 -15.95 18.48 13.33
N ARG A 211 -16.48 17.73 14.29
CA ARG A 211 -15.72 16.69 15.00
C ARG A 211 -15.36 15.61 13.99
N LYS A 212 -14.06 15.37 13.76
CA LYS A 212 -13.59 14.19 13.04
C LYS A 212 -14.08 12.93 13.78
N PRO A 213 -14.48 11.85 13.07
CA PRO A 213 -14.83 10.59 13.72
C PRO A 213 -13.67 10.11 14.58
N ARG A 214 -13.96 9.63 15.79
CA ARG A 214 -12.97 9.24 16.82
C ARG A 214 -12.37 7.84 16.56
N ASP A 215 -12.65 7.24 15.41
CA ASP A 215 -12.50 5.79 15.22
C ASP A 215 -11.11 5.41 14.68
N THR A 216 -10.25 6.41 14.41
CA THR A 216 -8.88 6.18 13.94
C THR A 216 -7.90 7.15 14.59
N GLU A 217 -6.87 6.59 15.23
CA GLU A 217 -5.72 7.33 15.76
C GLU A 217 -4.45 6.99 14.97
N SER A 218 -3.63 7.99 14.68
CA SER A 218 -2.33 7.83 14.00
C SER A 218 -1.20 8.36 14.88
N LEU A 219 -0.13 7.59 14.96
CA LEU A 219 1.06 7.88 15.75
C LEU A 219 2.33 7.64 14.92
N VAL A 220 3.21 8.62 14.88
CA VAL A 220 4.52 8.53 14.22
C VAL A 220 5.63 8.44 15.27
N LEU A 221 6.52 7.47 15.09
CA LEU A 221 7.57 7.10 16.02
C LEU A 221 8.95 7.15 15.38
N TYR A 222 9.95 7.53 16.18
CA TYR A 222 11.34 7.72 15.74
C TYR A 222 12.32 6.93 16.61
N PHE A 223 12.55 5.66 16.25
CA PHE A 223 13.45 4.79 17.01
C PHE A 223 14.91 4.91 16.56
N ASP A 224 15.80 5.01 17.55
CA ASP A 224 17.21 4.74 17.41
C ASP A 224 17.50 3.24 17.50
N TYR A 225 18.48 2.78 16.73
CA TYR A 225 18.89 1.37 16.68
C TYR A 225 20.40 1.24 16.90
N PRO A 226 20.87 0.21 17.62
CA PRO A 226 22.30 -0.13 17.63
C PRO A 226 22.78 -0.52 16.23
N ILE A 227 24.08 -0.37 15.98
CA ILE A 227 24.68 -0.75 14.70
C ILE A 227 24.43 -2.25 14.45
N GLY A 228 23.89 -2.55 13.27
CA GLY A 228 23.63 -3.92 12.81
C GLY A 228 22.46 -4.64 13.50
N LYS A 229 21.66 -3.93 14.31
CA LYS A 229 20.47 -4.49 14.97
C LYS A 229 19.20 -3.78 14.51
N ASP A 230 18.13 -4.56 14.39
CA ASP A 230 16.81 -4.08 13.97
C ASP A 230 15.76 -4.18 15.11
N ASP A 231 16.15 -4.72 16.27
CA ASP A 231 15.29 -4.87 17.45
C ASP A 231 15.08 -3.53 18.18
N ILE A 232 13.91 -3.40 18.83
CA ILE A 232 13.60 -2.23 19.67
C ILE A 232 14.37 -2.33 20.98
N HIS A 233 15.18 -1.31 21.27
CA HIS A 233 15.92 -1.17 22.51
C HIS A 233 15.37 0.02 23.32
N PRO A 234 14.51 -0.22 24.34
CA PRO A 234 13.82 0.85 25.06
C PRO A 234 14.72 1.90 25.71
N ASP A 235 15.89 1.48 26.21
CA ASP A 235 16.79 2.34 26.97
C ASP A 235 17.86 3.02 26.08
N LEU A 236 17.80 2.81 24.76
CA LEU A 236 18.72 3.45 23.83
C LEU A 236 18.25 4.87 23.52
N LYS A 237 19.07 5.87 23.88
CA LYS A 237 18.84 7.29 23.56
C LYS A 237 17.41 7.72 23.92
N ASN A 238 16.62 8.22 22.95
CA ASN A 238 15.28 8.74 23.17
C ASN A 238 14.17 7.69 22.96
N ASN A 239 14.51 6.41 22.81
CA ASN A 239 13.52 5.36 22.54
C ASN A 239 12.47 5.23 23.63
N ARG A 240 12.82 5.50 24.90
CA ARG A 240 11.87 5.52 26.01
C ARG A 240 10.75 6.52 25.77
N TYR A 241 11.08 7.73 25.31
CA TYR A 241 10.10 8.76 25.00
C TYR A 241 9.15 8.35 23.88
N GLU A 242 9.66 7.65 22.86
CA GLU A 242 8.82 7.12 21.77
C GLU A 242 7.90 5.99 22.27
N ILE A 243 8.37 5.15 23.19
CA ILE A 243 7.55 4.11 23.83
C ILE A 243 6.47 4.73 24.71
N ASP A 244 6.77 5.81 25.43
CA ASP A 244 5.77 6.50 26.26
C ASP A 244 4.61 7.05 25.41
N LYS A 245 4.85 7.41 24.14
CA LYS A 245 3.76 7.79 23.22
C LYS A 245 2.84 6.60 22.93
N ILE A 246 3.41 5.41 22.78
CA ILE A 246 2.64 4.17 22.59
C ILE A 246 1.85 3.87 23.86
N ASP A 247 2.46 3.98 25.03
CA ASP A 247 1.77 3.77 26.31
C ASP A 247 0.55 4.67 26.44
N ARG A 248 0.63 5.92 25.99
CA ARG A 248 -0.52 6.85 25.98
C ARG A 248 -1.58 6.43 24.97
N LEU A 249 -1.19 5.99 23.78
CA LEU A 249 -2.10 5.50 22.73
C LEU A 249 -2.89 4.28 23.21
N PHE A 250 -2.23 3.36 23.94
CA PHE A 250 -2.84 2.13 24.43
C PHE A 250 -3.40 2.24 25.86
N ALA A 251 -3.15 3.33 26.60
CA ALA A 251 -3.66 3.49 27.97
C ALA A 251 -5.19 3.35 28.07
N PRO A 252 -6.01 3.89 27.15
CA PRO A 252 -7.46 3.65 27.17
C PRO A 252 -7.82 2.17 26.99
N LEU A 253 -7.06 1.44 26.18
CA LEU A 253 -7.27 0.04 25.83
C LEU A 253 -6.91 -0.96 26.94
N ARG A 254 -6.28 -0.50 28.03
CA ARG A 254 -5.92 -1.36 29.17
C ARG A 254 -6.99 -1.42 30.25
N ARG A 255 -7.96 -0.48 30.25
CA ARG A 255 -9.00 -0.38 31.29
C ARG A 255 -10.22 -1.24 30.99
N GLU A 256 -10.45 -1.55 29.72
CA GLU A 256 -11.51 -2.41 29.23
C GLU A 256 -10.87 -3.39 28.26
N HIS A 257 -11.25 -4.67 28.30
CA HIS A 257 -10.71 -5.72 27.44
C HIS A 257 -10.57 -5.23 25.98
N PHE A 258 -9.55 -5.70 25.23
CA PHE A 258 -9.18 -5.33 23.84
C PHE A 258 -10.31 -5.34 22.76
N VAL A 259 -11.57 -5.49 23.16
CA VAL A 259 -12.81 -5.54 22.41
C VAL A 259 -13.04 -4.29 21.56
N SER A 260 -12.41 -3.15 21.83
CA SER A 260 -12.60 -1.92 21.03
C SER A 260 -11.59 -1.72 19.91
N VAL A 261 -10.60 -2.60 19.66
CA VAL A 261 -9.61 -2.43 18.57
C VAL A 261 -9.93 -3.34 17.39
N ARG A 262 -10.34 -2.72 16.28
CA ARG A 262 -10.63 -3.40 15.01
C ARG A 262 -9.35 -3.82 14.27
N SER A 263 -8.37 -2.92 14.16
CA SER A 263 -7.12 -3.20 13.44
C SER A 263 -6.01 -2.25 13.84
N ILE A 264 -4.77 -2.73 13.85
CA ILE A 264 -3.55 -1.94 14.03
C ILE A 264 -2.70 -2.11 12.79
N ARG A 265 -2.41 -1.01 12.10
CA ARG A 265 -1.47 -1.00 10.98
C ARG A 265 -0.14 -0.43 11.44
N ILE A 266 0.94 -1.10 11.08
CA ILE A 266 2.31 -0.66 11.31
C ILE A 266 2.98 -0.54 9.94
N CYS A 267 3.52 0.64 9.64
CA CYS A 267 4.30 0.87 8.44
C CYS A 267 5.69 1.42 8.80
N GLY A 268 6.74 0.76 8.34
CA GLY A 268 8.12 1.21 8.51
C GLY A 268 8.59 1.98 7.29
N TYR A 269 9.31 3.07 7.50
CA TYR A 269 9.80 3.94 6.44
C TYR A 269 11.32 4.10 6.53
N SER A 270 11.95 4.14 5.37
CA SER A 270 13.36 4.52 5.22
C SER A 270 13.45 5.80 4.40
N SER A 271 14.53 6.54 4.60
CA SER A 271 14.81 7.74 3.81
C SER A 271 15.31 7.36 2.41
N PRO A 272 15.18 8.25 1.41
CA PRO A 272 15.59 7.93 0.05
C PRO A 272 17.10 7.80 -0.20
N ASP A 273 17.95 8.10 0.79
CA ASP A 273 19.40 7.97 0.61
C ASP A 273 19.85 6.51 0.60
N GLY A 274 20.77 6.19 -0.31
CA GLY A 274 21.46 4.91 -0.35
C GLY A 274 20.83 3.90 -1.29
N ASN A 275 21.10 2.61 -1.06
CA ASN A 275 20.60 1.57 -1.96
C ASN A 275 19.15 1.19 -1.63
N TYR A 276 18.26 1.27 -2.62
CA TYR A 276 16.84 0.91 -2.49
C TYR A 276 16.60 -0.44 -1.79
N GLY A 277 17.31 -1.51 -2.19
CA GLY A 277 17.11 -2.85 -1.61
C GLY A 277 17.54 -2.93 -0.14
N ASN A 278 18.58 -2.18 0.25
CA ASN A 278 18.95 -2.04 1.65
C ASN A 278 17.87 -1.28 2.45
N ASN A 279 17.31 -0.23 1.84
CA ASN A 279 16.27 0.58 2.45
C ASN A 279 14.97 -0.21 2.65
N GLU A 280 14.59 -1.04 1.66
CA GLU A 280 13.47 -1.98 1.72
C GLU A 280 13.67 -3.01 2.84
N ARG A 281 14.86 -3.66 2.88
CA ARG A 281 15.20 -4.61 3.95
C ARG A 281 15.10 -3.95 5.33
N LEU A 282 15.65 -2.75 5.48
CA LEU A 282 15.72 -2.04 6.75
C LEU A 282 14.32 -1.59 7.21
N ALA A 283 13.52 -0.99 6.33
CA ALA A 283 12.16 -0.56 6.64
C ALA A 283 11.28 -1.76 7.04
N GLY A 284 11.37 -2.87 6.29
CA GLY A 284 10.65 -4.11 6.57
C GLY A 284 11.11 -4.79 7.86
N ALA A 285 12.42 -4.80 8.15
CA ALA A 285 12.93 -5.36 9.40
C ALA A 285 12.43 -4.54 10.60
N ARG A 286 12.53 -3.20 10.55
CA ARG A 286 12.10 -2.31 11.63
C ARG A 286 10.62 -2.43 11.93
N SER A 287 9.74 -2.40 10.92
CA SER A 287 8.30 -2.55 11.15
C SER A 287 7.93 -3.95 11.69
N ARG A 288 8.61 -5.00 11.22
CA ARG A 288 8.42 -6.37 11.71
C ARG A 288 8.85 -6.52 13.17
N PHE A 289 10.05 -6.06 13.52
CA PHE A 289 10.55 -6.17 14.90
C PHE A 289 9.78 -5.26 15.86
N PHE A 290 9.36 -4.08 15.41
CA PHE A 290 8.46 -3.24 16.18
C PHE A 290 7.10 -3.92 16.41
N SER A 291 6.52 -4.59 15.40
CA SER A 291 5.30 -5.39 15.57
C SER A 291 5.47 -6.51 16.61
N ILE A 292 6.63 -7.19 16.62
CA ILE A 292 6.95 -8.20 17.63
C ILE A 292 7.01 -7.58 19.03
N TYR A 293 7.74 -6.47 19.18
CA TYR A 293 7.84 -5.73 20.42
C TYR A 293 6.46 -5.30 20.94
N LEU A 294 5.67 -4.62 20.11
CA LEU A 294 4.34 -4.12 20.44
C LEU A 294 3.42 -5.26 20.89
N ARG A 295 3.39 -6.36 20.14
CA ARG A 295 2.55 -7.51 20.49
C ARG A 295 2.99 -8.18 21.78
N SER A 296 4.30 -8.26 22.02
CA SER A 296 4.86 -8.86 23.23
C SER A 296 4.56 -8.02 24.48
N VAL A 297 4.72 -6.70 24.38
CA VAL A 297 4.58 -5.79 25.53
C VAL A 297 3.11 -5.57 25.88
N TYR A 298 2.25 -5.40 24.87
CA TYR A 298 0.85 -5.05 25.08
C TYR A 298 -0.11 -6.25 24.95
N GLY A 299 0.38 -7.45 24.65
CA GLY A 299 -0.47 -8.66 24.56
C GLY A 299 -1.40 -8.68 23.35
N ILE A 300 -1.06 -7.97 22.27
CA ILE A 300 -1.92 -7.82 21.09
C ILE A 300 -1.94 -9.11 20.24
N PRO A 301 -3.12 -9.67 19.93
CA PRO A 301 -3.26 -10.81 19.02
C PRO A 301 -2.65 -10.55 17.65
N ARG A 302 -2.01 -11.58 17.06
CA ARG A 302 -1.38 -11.46 15.73
C ARG A 302 -2.37 -11.04 14.64
N GLY A 303 -3.62 -11.50 14.72
CA GLY A 303 -4.65 -11.25 13.71
C GLY A 303 -5.10 -9.79 13.63
N LEU A 304 -4.82 -8.97 14.65
CA LEU A 304 -5.18 -7.55 14.64
C LEU A 304 -4.11 -6.66 14.01
N VAL A 305 -2.90 -7.17 13.75
CA VAL A 305 -1.76 -6.36 13.33
C VAL A 305 -1.41 -6.61 11.87
N GLU A 306 -1.57 -5.58 11.05
CA GLU A 306 -1.06 -5.51 9.67
C GLU A 306 0.32 -4.84 9.66
N VAL A 307 1.32 -5.47 9.05
CA VAL A 307 2.67 -4.92 8.94
C VAL A 307 3.00 -4.68 7.47
N SER A 308 3.51 -3.48 7.19
CA SER A 308 3.95 -3.05 5.87
C SER A 308 5.26 -2.24 5.97
N SER A 309 5.84 -1.91 4.84
CA SER A 309 7.02 -1.04 4.77
C SER A 309 7.08 -0.30 3.45
N VAL A 310 7.67 0.89 3.48
CA VAL A 310 8.00 1.71 2.32
C VAL A 310 9.51 1.91 2.31
N ALA A 311 10.16 1.46 1.23
CA ALA A 311 11.61 1.53 1.09
C ALA A 311 12.12 2.98 1.08
N GLU A 312 11.43 3.90 0.43
CA GLU A 312 11.84 5.30 0.37
C GLU A 312 10.63 6.21 0.57
N ASP A 313 10.63 6.95 1.69
CA ASP A 313 9.53 7.82 2.10
C ASP A 313 9.53 9.15 1.34
N TRP A 314 9.24 9.08 0.04
CA TRP A 314 9.11 10.25 -0.83
C TRP A 314 7.92 11.13 -0.45
N GLU A 315 6.82 10.52 0.04
CA GLU A 315 5.67 11.25 0.59
C GLU A 315 6.06 12.10 1.79
N GLY A 316 6.72 11.48 2.77
CA GLY A 316 7.24 12.20 3.91
C GLY A 316 8.18 13.32 3.48
N LEU A 317 9.02 13.11 2.46
CA LEU A 317 9.89 14.18 1.97
C LEU A 317 9.08 15.36 1.40
N VAL A 318 8.04 15.08 0.61
CA VAL A 318 7.12 16.12 0.09
C VAL A 318 6.47 16.89 1.24
N ASP A 319 5.92 16.19 2.23
CA ASP A 319 5.28 16.81 3.40
C ASP A 319 6.27 17.70 4.18
N LEU A 320 7.51 17.23 4.37
CA LEU A 320 8.55 18.02 5.04
C LEU A 320 8.91 19.26 4.23
N LEU A 321 9.06 19.14 2.91
CA LEU A 321 9.38 20.25 2.01
C LEU A 321 8.25 21.29 2.01
N ASP A 322 7.00 20.86 1.97
CA ASP A 322 5.82 21.73 2.01
C ASP A 322 5.66 22.46 3.35
N ARG A 323 5.94 21.77 4.45
CA ARG A 323 5.86 22.37 5.78
C ARG A 323 6.99 23.36 6.03
N ASP A 324 8.24 22.98 5.72
CA ASP A 324 9.43 23.74 6.13
C ASP A 324 9.86 24.78 5.08
N GLN A 325 9.32 24.71 3.86
CA GLN A 325 9.50 25.65 2.75
C GLN A 325 10.95 26.10 2.51
N PRO A 326 11.92 25.18 2.31
CA PRO A 326 13.29 25.56 1.98
C PRO A 326 13.36 26.29 0.63
N PRO A 327 14.40 27.12 0.37
CA PRO A 327 14.52 27.89 -0.86
C PRO A 327 14.48 27.05 -2.15
N TYR A 328 14.90 25.79 -2.06
CA TYR A 328 14.92 24.85 -3.19
C TYR A 328 13.64 24.00 -3.31
N ARG A 329 12.62 24.21 -2.45
CA ARG A 329 11.39 23.40 -2.38
C ARG A 329 10.79 23.13 -3.76
N GLU A 330 10.46 24.19 -4.48
CA GLU A 330 9.81 24.10 -5.80
C GLU A 330 10.64 23.29 -6.81
N ALA A 331 11.96 23.44 -6.77
CA ALA A 331 12.85 22.70 -7.65
C ALA A 331 12.91 21.21 -7.27
N ALA A 332 12.97 20.91 -5.97
CA ALA A 332 12.95 19.55 -5.46
C ALA A 332 11.62 18.85 -5.76
N LEU A 333 10.48 19.50 -5.52
CA LEU A 333 9.15 18.96 -5.82
C LEU A 333 8.97 18.67 -7.31
N ARG A 334 9.50 19.52 -8.20
CA ARG A 334 9.52 19.24 -9.65
C ARG A 334 10.33 18.00 -10.01
N VAL A 335 11.45 17.75 -9.32
CA VAL A 335 12.22 16.51 -9.54
C VAL A 335 11.41 15.30 -9.06
N ILE A 336 10.84 15.38 -7.86
CA ILE A 336 10.05 14.29 -7.26
C ILE A 336 8.86 13.92 -8.15
N SER A 337 8.10 14.91 -8.64
CA SER A 337 6.92 14.65 -9.47
C SER A 337 7.24 14.19 -10.89
N ARG A 338 8.40 14.57 -11.43
CA ARG A 338 8.77 14.28 -12.83
C ARG A 338 9.37 12.90 -13.03
N TYR A 339 10.16 12.42 -12.09
CA TYR A 339 10.93 11.18 -12.22
C TYR A 339 10.42 10.15 -11.24
N GLY A 340 10.14 8.92 -11.69
CA GLY A 340 9.80 7.81 -10.79
C GLY A 340 10.99 7.34 -9.96
N VAL A 341 10.72 6.63 -8.86
CA VAL A 341 11.72 6.07 -7.93
C VAL A 341 12.82 5.30 -8.67
N PHE A 342 12.43 4.35 -9.53
CA PHE A 342 13.37 3.55 -10.33
C PHE A 342 13.88 4.23 -11.61
N ASN A 343 13.47 5.47 -11.87
CA ASN A 343 13.87 6.24 -13.06
C ASN A 343 14.89 7.34 -12.73
N GLY A 344 15.68 7.14 -11.68
CA GLY A 344 16.75 8.06 -11.30
C GLY A 344 16.30 9.30 -10.52
N ARG A 345 15.12 9.28 -9.88
CA ARG A 345 14.64 10.39 -9.03
C ARG A 345 15.70 10.89 -8.06
N GLU A 346 16.30 9.97 -7.28
CA GLU A 346 17.34 10.32 -6.32
C GLU A 346 18.55 10.96 -7.02
N LYS A 347 19.00 10.38 -8.13
CA LYS A 347 20.11 10.92 -8.93
C LYS A 347 19.84 12.35 -9.40
N TYR A 348 18.67 12.63 -9.95
CA TYR A 348 18.31 13.98 -10.38
C TYR A 348 18.23 14.95 -9.20
N LEU A 349 17.84 14.48 -8.02
CA LEU A 349 17.83 15.28 -6.80
C LEU A 349 19.25 15.58 -6.31
N MET A 350 20.18 14.62 -6.44
CA MET A 350 21.60 14.80 -6.15
C MET A 350 22.30 15.79 -7.09
N GLU A 351 21.89 15.83 -8.36
CA GLU A 351 22.47 16.74 -9.36
C GLU A 351 21.87 18.16 -9.30
N LEU A 352 20.68 18.30 -8.70
CA LEU A 352 19.95 19.56 -8.60
C LEU A 352 20.81 20.64 -7.94
N GLN A 353 21.00 21.77 -8.63
CA GLN A 353 21.73 22.95 -8.11
C GLN A 353 23.10 22.56 -7.50
N ALA A 354 23.88 21.75 -8.23
CA ALA A 354 25.19 21.24 -7.80
C ALA A 354 25.15 20.41 -6.50
N GLY A 355 24.00 19.81 -6.18
CA GLY A 355 23.79 18.94 -5.03
C GLY A 355 23.68 19.66 -3.68
N ILE A 356 23.60 20.99 -3.68
CA ILE A 356 23.39 21.77 -2.45
C ILE A 356 22.07 21.38 -1.75
N PRO A 357 20.92 21.28 -2.46
CA PRO A 357 19.66 20.83 -1.87
C PRO A 357 19.76 19.43 -1.25
N TYR A 358 20.35 18.47 -1.96
CA TYR A 358 20.47 17.09 -1.48
C TYR A 358 21.33 17.00 -0.21
N LYS A 359 22.43 17.75 -0.12
CA LYS A 359 23.26 17.82 1.08
C LYS A 359 22.53 18.42 2.28
N ASP A 360 21.66 19.39 2.04
CA ASP A 360 20.79 19.95 3.08
C ASP A 360 19.73 18.93 3.53
N MET A 361 19.08 18.26 2.57
CA MET A 361 18.11 17.19 2.84
C MET A 361 18.72 16.04 3.66
N LEU A 362 19.93 15.60 3.33
CA LEU A 362 20.67 14.58 4.09
C LEU A 362 20.80 14.93 5.59
N LYS A 363 20.95 16.22 5.91
CA LYS A 363 21.17 16.70 7.28
C LYS A 363 19.86 16.96 8.02
N HIS A 364 18.89 17.58 7.36
CA HIS A 364 17.73 18.17 8.03
C HIS A 364 16.41 17.46 7.73
N PHE A 365 16.31 16.71 6.63
CA PHE A 365 15.08 16.09 6.17
C PHE A 365 15.12 14.56 6.30
N PHE A 366 16.10 13.90 5.69
CA PHE A 366 16.17 12.43 5.63
C PHE A 366 16.18 11.73 6.99
N PRO A 367 16.84 12.26 8.05
CA PRO A 367 16.73 11.66 9.38
C PRO A 367 15.28 11.55 9.89
N ARG A 368 14.39 12.46 9.46
CA ARG A 368 12.98 12.54 9.90
C ARG A 368 12.03 11.68 9.05
N LEU A 369 12.57 11.04 8.02
CA LEU A 369 11.86 10.06 7.18
C LEU A 369 12.03 8.63 7.68
N ARG A 370 13.04 8.40 8.53
CA ARG A 370 13.32 7.11 9.16
C ARG A 370 12.38 6.91 10.34
N ARG A 371 11.12 6.58 10.05
CA ARG A 371 10.01 6.56 11.01
C ARG A 371 9.22 5.26 10.97
N ILE A 372 8.46 5.00 12.03
CA ILE A 372 7.40 4.00 12.06
C ILE A 372 6.07 4.74 12.23
N GLU A 373 5.12 4.48 11.34
CA GLU A 373 3.73 4.93 11.51
C GLU A 373 2.89 3.79 12.08
N VAL A 374 2.08 4.12 13.08
CA VAL A 374 1.10 3.23 13.69
C VAL A 374 -0.28 3.86 13.53
N ILE A 375 -1.20 3.13 12.91
CA ILE A 375 -2.59 3.54 12.77
C ILE A 375 -3.45 2.53 13.51
N VAL A 376 -4.16 2.99 14.53
CA VAL A 376 -5.10 2.17 15.31
C VAL A 376 -6.51 2.54 14.86
N ARG A 377 -7.29 1.53 14.48
CA ARG A 377 -8.72 1.66 14.22
C ARG A 377 -9.49 0.99 15.31
N TYR A 378 -10.46 1.70 15.85
CA TYR A 378 -11.37 1.20 16.87
C TYR A 378 -12.60 0.57 16.23
N GLU A 379 -13.32 -0.26 16.99
CA GLU A 379 -14.66 -0.71 16.59
C GLU A 379 -15.62 0.47 16.69
N ASP A 380 -16.56 0.57 15.73
CA ASP A 380 -17.62 1.57 15.79
C ASP A 380 -18.55 1.15 16.93
N ASP A 381 -18.65 1.95 17.99
CA ASP A 381 -19.69 1.75 19.01
C ASP A 381 -21.03 1.82 18.28
N LYS A 382 -21.69 0.67 18.15
CA LYS A 382 -23.10 0.63 17.80
C LYS A 382 -23.81 1.37 18.92
N THR A 383 -24.11 2.63 18.70
CA THR A 383 -25.00 3.40 19.56
C THR A 383 -26.30 2.62 19.56
N GLU A 384 -26.67 2.14 20.75
CA GLU A 384 -27.92 1.43 21.01
C GLU A 384 -29.05 2.25 20.37
N GLU A 385 -29.74 1.63 19.42
CA GLU A 385 -31.04 2.12 18.94
C GLU A 385 -32.00 2.04 20.14
N GLU A 386 -32.40 3.20 20.67
CA GLU A 386 -33.64 3.37 21.44
C GLU A 386 -34.71 4.05 20.58
#